data_AF-A0AAV8WPU1-F1
#
_entry.id   AF-A0AAV8WPU1-F1
#
_cell.length_a   1.000
_cell.length_b   1.000
_cell.length_c   1.000
_cell.angle_alpha   90.00
_cell.angle_beta   90.00
_cell.angle_gamma   90.00
#
_symmetry.space_group_name_H-M   'P 1'
#
loop_
_entity.id
_entity.type
_entity.pdbx_description
1 polymer ?
#
loop_
_entity_poly.entity_id
_entity_poly.type
_entity_poly.pdbx_seq_one_letter_code
_entity_poly.pdbx_strand_id
1 'polypeptide(L)'
;MVDVFTDKTLSYRNLLEESCNLAEALRTYGYSTNTILSICSENSLKFFIPVLASLFVGSTMAPLNHNYTQLELKHTLNISKPKVVFCSEATSSKFINLKKELEYIEAVVIIDSNREIFEAETLKEFVSKALKGNYVLPYKFQPFIGDTSSLGAFIMCSSDRRYQDEDGVTLGLMPFFHAYGLIVSLTSIIYKRKIIVLREFEEDRFLKAIQDHKISLLSLAPPLAIFFGKDPEVIKLRFILFTFSRLKNVSIRQGYGLTEATLAVTKMDKMSARPGSSGKVAPYMSCKVRDPETGKSLGPNQVGELCFKGPMIMMGYYNNEKATRESFTSDGWLKTGDLGYYDNEGFVYIVDRLKELIKYKGFQVAPAELEAILVNHPKVRDVGVVGLPDDLSGELPLAFVVKHEGVNVTEKRTSGLCC
;
A
#
# COMPACT_ATOMS: atom_id res chain seq x y z
N MET A 1 -7.99 8.18 -16.19
CA MET A 1 -8.38 7.02 -15.37
C MET A 1 -9.63 6.39 -15.96
N VAL A 2 -9.79 5.07 -15.88
CA VAL A 2 -10.95 4.33 -16.38
C VAL A 2 -11.41 3.34 -15.31
N ASP A 3 -12.71 3.31 -15.00
CA ASP A 3 -13.31 2.34 -14.08
C ASP A 3 -13.90 1.18 -14.88
N VAL A 4 -13.37 -0.03 -14.70
CA VAL A 4 -13.78 -1.20 -15.49
C VAL A 4 -15.17 -1.75 -15.13
N PHE A 5 -15.77 -1.28 -14.04
CA PHE A 5 -17.11 -1.70 -13.62
C PHE A 5 -18.20 -0.87 -14.30
N THR A 6 -17.88 0.36 -14.70
CA THR A 6 -18.86 1.34 -15.21
C THR A 6 -18.49 1.94 -16.56
N ASP A 7 -17.30 1.62 -17.07
CA ASP A 7 -16.66 2.24 -18.25
C ASP A 7 -16.52 3.77 -18.17
N LYS A 8 -16.78 4.36 -17.00
CA LYS A 8 -16.62 5.79 -16.77
C LYS A 8 -15.14 6.15 -16.81
N THR A 9 -14.87 7.33 -17.33
CA THR A 9 -13.51 7.86 -17.44
C THR A 9 -13.40 9.19 -16.71
N LEU A 10 -12.27 9.40 -16.04
CA LEU A 10 -11.86 10.71 -15.54
C LEU A 10 -10.58 11.13 -16.25
N SER A 11 -10.63 12.25 -16.99
CA SER A 11 -9.45 12.80 -17.68
C SER A 11 -8.50 13.46 -16.68
N TYR A 12 -7.21 13.54 -17.00
CA TYR A 12 -6.25 14.30 -16.17
C TYR A 12 -6.59 15.78 -16.07
N ARG A 13 -7.20 16.35 -17.13
CA ARG A 13 -7.72 17.72 -17.10
C ARG A 13 -8.78 17.87 -16.01
N ASN A 14 -9.80 17.02 -15.99
CA ASN A 14 -10.86 17.12 -15.00
C ASN A 14 -10.39 16.76 -13.60
N LEU A 15 -9.49 15.79 -13.46
CA LEU A 15 -8.84 15.50 -12.17
C LEU A 15 -8.17 16.76 -11.61
N LEU A 16 -7.38 17.46 -12.43
CA LEU A 16 -6.73 18.70 -12.02
C LEU A 16 -7.72 19.82 -11.71
N GLU A 17 -8.72 20.04 -12.56
CA GLU A 17 -9.77 21.05 -12.37
C GLU A 17 -10.54 20.81 -11.06
N GLU A 18 -11.02 19.59 -10.83
CA GLU A 18 -11.75 19.22 -9.60
C GLU A 18 -10.86 19.35 -8.35
N SER A 19 -9.58 18.95 -8.43
CA SER A 19 -8.63 19.12 -7.33
C SER A 19 -8.31 20.58 -7.02
N CYS A 20 -8.15 21.44 -8.02
CA CYS A 20 -7.94 22.88 -7.82
C CYS A 20 -9.18 23.56 -7.20
N ASN A 21 -10.38 23.21 -7.69
CA ASN A 21 -11.63 23.70 -7.13
C ASN A 21 -11.81 23.28 -5.67
N LEU A 22 -11.53 22.01 -5.36
CA LEU A 22 -11.60 21.52 -3.98
C LEU A 22 -10.54 22.16 -3.09
N ALA A 23 -9.31 22.35 -3.59
CA ALA A 23 -8.25 23.02 -2.83
C ALA A 23 -8.63 24.46 -2.45
N GLU A 24 -9.23 25.21 -3.37
CA GLU A 24 -9.66 26.58 -3.08
C GLU A 24 -10.91 26.63 -2.17
N ALA A 25 -11.80 25.65 -2.32
CA ALA A 25 -12.92 25.48 -1.38
C ALA A 25 -12.40 25.22 0.05
N LEU A 26 -11.42 24.32 0.20
CA LEU A 26 -10.79 24.03 1.49
C LEU A 26 -10.14 25.28 2.10
N ARG A 27 -9.42 26.09 1.31
CA ARG A 27 -8.84 27.37 1.76
C ARG A 27 -9.91 28.37 2.19
N THR A 28 -11.01 28.46 1.45
CA THR A 28 -12.13 29.35 1.77
C THR A 28 -12.77 28.98 3.12
N TYR A 29 -12.80 27.69 3.46
CA TYR A 29 -13.23 27.21 4.79
C TYR A 29 -12.17 27.37 5.88
N GLY A 30 -10.98 27.89 5.56
CA GLY A 30 -9.90 28.14 6.52
C GLY A 30 -8.99 26.93 6.79
N TYR A 31 -9.11 25.85 6.01
CA TYR A 31 -8.23 24.69 6.14
C TYR A 31 -6.85 24.97 5.54
N SER A 32 -5.80 24.54 6.25
CA SER A 32 -4.40 24.83 5.91
C SER A 32 -3.44 23.73 6.41
N THR A 33 -2.17 24.04 6.63
CA THR A 33 -1.12 23.09 7.04
C THR A 33 -1.35 22.44 8.40
N ASN A 34 -2.11 23.08 9.28
CA ASN A 34 -2.48 22.55 10.59
C ASN A 34 -3.75 21.69 10.57
N THR A 35 -4.33 21.45 9.39
CA THR A 35 -5.59 20.70 9.25
C THR A 35 -5.30 19.27 8.81
N ILE A 36 -5.99 18.33 9.46
CA ILE A 36 -6.03 16.93 9.04
C ILE A 36 -7.36 16.69 8.32
N LEU A 37 -7.28 16.08 7.14
CA LEU A 37 -8.39 15.65 6.31
C LEU A 37 -8.31 14.13 6.17
N SER A 38 -9.44 13.46 6.01
CA SER A 38 -9.47 12.01 5.79
C SER A 38 -10.22 11.64 4.52
N ILE A 39 -9.85 10.50 3.94
CA ILE A 39 -10.59 9.88 2.85
C ILE A 39 -10.86 8.41 3.16
N CYS A 40 -12.10 7.96 3.03
CA CYS A 40 -12.51 6.57 3.20
C CYS A 40 -13.34 6.13 2.00
N SER A 41 -12.73 5.41 1.08
CA SER A 41 -13.38 4.93 -0.14
C SER A 41 -12.64 3.70 -0.65
N GLU A 42 -13.37 2.83 -1.32
CA GLU A 42 -12.84 1.86 -2.25
C GLU A 42 -12.05 2.53 -3.39
N ASN A 43 -11.34 1.73 -4.18
CA ASN A 43 -10.64 2.27 -5.34
C ASN A 43 -11.65 2.89 -6.32
N SER A 44 -11.62 4.21 -6.47
CA SER A 44 -12.58 4.94 -7.30
C SER A 44 -11.89 6.02 -8.13
N LEU A 45 -12.55 6.46 -9.22
CA LEU A 45 -12.02 7.52 -10.09
C LEU A 45 -11.76 8.82 -9.33
N LYS A 46 -12.59 9.12 -8.33
CA LYS A 46 -12.56 10.39 -7.58
C LYS A 46 -11.69 10.34 -6.33
N PHE A 47 -11.13 9.18 -5.97
CA PHE A 47 -10.30 9.01 -4.78
C PHE A 47 -9.16 10.02 -4.70
N PHE A 48 -8.51 10.31 -5.83
CA PHE A 48 -7.37 11.22 -5.86
C PHE A 48 -7.73 12.71 -5.85
N ILE A 49 -9.02 13.08 -5.98
CA ILE A 49 -9.42 14.49 -5.97
C ILE A 49 -9.15 15.13 -4.59
N PRO A 50 -9.64 14.58 -3.46
CA PRO A 50 -9.30 15.06 -2.12
C PRO A 50 -7.82 14.93 -1.77
N VAL A 51 -7.16 13.86 -2.23
CA VAL A 51 -5.73 13.63 -1.97
C VAL A 51 -4.88 14.72 -2.62
N LEU A 52 -5.11 15.06 -3.89
CA LEU A 52 -4.37 16.13 -4.54
C LEU A 52 -4.74 17.50 -3.95
N ALA A 53 -6.02 17.73 -3.65
CA ALA A 53 -6.47 18.98 -3.05
C ALA A 53 -5.82 19.24 -1.68
N SER A 54 -5.69 18.22 -0.83
CA SER A 54 -5.01 18.36 0.46
C SER A 54 -3.54 18.72 0.29
N LEU A 55 -2.84 18.08 -0.66
CA LEU A 55 -1.45 18.39 -0.99
C LEU A 55 -1.30 19.84 -1.50
N PHE A 56 -2.24 20.28 -2.34
CA PHE A 56 -2.26 21.65 -2.86
C PHE A 56 -2.52 22.71 -1.79
N VAL A 57 -3.21 22.37 -0.70
CA VAL A 57 -3.46 23.26 0.43
C VAL A 57 -2.34 23.17 1.48
N GLY A 58 -1.59 22.07 1.49
CA GLY A 58 -0.60 21.72 2.52
C GLY A 58 -1.21 21.00 3.72
N SER A 59 -2.49 20.64 3.69
CA SER A 59 -3.16 19.87 4.75
C SER A 59 -2.68 18.43 4.79
N THR A 60 -2.71 17.83 5.98
CA THR A 60 -2.38 16.41 6.16
C THR A 60 -3.56 15.54 5.67
N MET A 61 -3.28 14.51 4.88
CA MET A 61 -4.27 13.53 4.45
C MET A 61 -4.09 12.22 5.21
N ALA A 62 -5.15 11.73 5.84
CA ALA A 62 -5.21 10.45 6.54
C ALA A 62 -6.20 9.50 5.83
N PRO A 63 -5.73 8.67 4.88
CA PRO A 63 -6.56 7.67 4.22
C PRO A 63 -7.02 6.59 5.19
N LEU A 64 -8.24 6.10 5.00
CA LEU A 64 -8.89 5.10 5.85
C LEU A 64 -9.30 3.89 5.01
N ASN A 65 -9.22 2.71 5.61
CA ASN A 65 -9.69 1.48 4.98
C ASN A 65 -11.23 1.44 5.03
N HIS A 66 -11.87 1.35 3.87
CA HIS A 66 -13.33 1.26 3.76
C HIS A 66 -13.93 0.00 4.41
N ASN A 67 -13.12 -1.06 4.55
CA ASN A 67 -13.53 -2.31 5.21
C ASN A 67 -13.45 -2.26 6.73
N TYR A 68 -12.90 -1.19 7.32
CA TYR A 68 -12.91 -1.05 8.77
C TYR A 68 -14.34 -1.06 9.32
N THR A 69 -14.46 -1.75 10.45
CA THR A 69 -15.63 -1.72 11.33
C THR A 69 -15.80 -0.33 11.95
N GLN A 70 -16.97 -0.06 12.52
CA GLN A 70 -17.21 1.21 13.22
C GLN A 70 -16.22 1.44 14.37
N LEU A 71 -15.83 0.38 15.10
CA LEU A 71 -14.89 0.48 16.21
C LEU A 71 -13.47 0.84 15.73
N GLU A 72 -13.00 0.19 14.67
CA GLU A 72 -11.70 0.49 14.05
C GLU A 72 -11.67 1.91 13.48
N LEU A 73 -12.72 2.32 12.76
CA LEU A 73 -12.85 3.70 12.27
C LEU A 73 -12.82 4.71 13.41
N LYS A 74 -13.62 4.50 14.47
CA LYS A 74 -13.66 5.38 15.64
C LYS A 74 -12.28 5.47 16.32
N HIS A 75 -11.56 4.35 16.43
CA HIS A 75 -10.20 4.34 16.97
C HIS A 75 -9.25 5.18 16.10
N THR A 76 -9.19 4.93 14.79
CA THR A 76 -8.30 5.66 13.87
C THR A 76 -8.65 7.15 13.77
N LEU A 77 -9.93 7.50 13.78
CA LEU A 77 -10.39 8.90 13.78
C LEU A 77 -10.01 9.62 15.08
N ASN A 78 -10.03 8.94 16.23
CA ASN A 78 -9.61 9.57 17.49
C ASN A 78 -8.10 9.83 17.58
N ILE A 79 -7.30 9.08 16.81
CA ILE A 79 -5.87 9.35 16.64
C ILE A 79 -5.67 10.58 15.74
N SER A 80 -6.26 10.56 14.55
CA SER A 80 -6.00 11.54 13.48
C SER A 80 -6.83 12.82 13.57
N LYS A 81 -7.98 12.79 14.22
CA LYS A 81 -8.93 13.90 14.43
C LYS A 81 -9.17 14.76 13.17
N PRO A 82 -9.58 14.17 12.04
CA PRO A 82 -9.79 14.91 10.80
C PRO A 82 -10.97 15.87 10.92
N LYS A 83 -10.82 17.08 10.37
CA LYS A 83 -11.90 18.08 10.32
C LYS A 83 -12.93 17.78 9.23
N VAL A 84 -12.49 17.21 8.12
CA VAL A 84 -13.35 16.80 7.01
C VAL A 84 -13.07 15.34 6.66
N VAL A 85 -14.13 14.56 6.51
CA VAL A 85 -14.05 13.19 6.01
C VAL A 85 -14.67 13.11 4.63
N PHE A 86 -13.83 12.89 3.62
CA PHE A 86 -14.25 12.51 2.29
C PHE A 86 -14.57 11.02 2.26
N CYS A 87 -15.69 10.62 1.69
CA CYS A 87 -16.10 9.22 1.64
C CYS A 87 -16.83 8.87 0.34
N SER A 88 -16.91 7.59 0.01
CA SER A 88 -17.83 7.12 -1.03
C SER A 88 -19.27 7.02 -0.53
N GLU A 89 -20.23 6.99 -1.44
CA GLU A 89 -21.65 6.76 -1.11
C GLU A 89 -21.79 5.47 -0.28
N ALA A 90 -21.05 4.42 -0.63
CA ALA A 90 -21.06 3.12 0.05
C ALA A 90 -20.55 3.17 1.51
N THR A 91 -19.72 4.15 1.87
CA THR A 91 -19.15 4.29 3.22
C THR A 91 -19.75 5.44 4.01
N SER A 92 -20.55 6.30 3.38
CA SER A 92 -21.13 7.52 3.96
C SER A 92 -21.92 7.28 5.25
N SER A 93 -22.73 6.21 5.32
CA SER A 93 -23.55 5.88 6.49
C SER A 93 -22.72 5.64 7.76
N LYS A 94 -21.50 5.11 7.62
CA LYS A 94 -20.57 4.93 8.76
C LYS A 94 -20.18 6.29 9.36
N PHE A 95 -19.95 7.29 8.52
CA PHE A 95 -19.47 8.62 8.95
C PHE A 95 -20.58 9.56 9.38
N ILE A 96 -21.79 9.44 8.83
CA ILE A 96 -22.95 10.21 9.30
C ILE A 96 -23.22 9.91 10.78
N ASN A 97 -23.15 8.62 11.17
CA ASN A 97 -23.30 8.22 12.55
C ASN A 97 -22.13 8.69 13.42
N LEU A 98 -20.89 8.44 12.98
CA LEU A 98 -19.69 8.85 13.73
C LEU A 98 -19.59 10.37 13.92
N LYS A 99 -20.04 11.17 12.96
CA LYS A 99 -20.06 12.64 13.08
C LYS A 99 -20.93 13.13 14.24
N LYS A 100 -22.00 12.39 14.60
CA LYS A 100 -22.84 12.72 15.78
C LYS A 100 -22.11 12.48 17.09
N GLU A 101 -21.14 11.58 17.10
CA GLU A 101 -20.36 11.22 18.28
C GLU A 101 -19.02 11.95 18.37
N LEU A 102 -18.47 12.39 17.24
CA LEU A 102 -17.12 12.93 17.12
C LEU A 102 -17.17 14.40 16.69
N GLU A 103 -17.26 15.30 17.68
CA GLU A 103 -17.47 16.75 17.47
C GLU A 103 -16.40 17.46 16.64
N TYR A 104 -15.19 16.88 16.54
CA TYR A 104 -14.11 17.44 15.71
C TYR A 104 -14.34 17.25 14.20
N ILE A 105 -15.29 16.40 13.79
CA ILE A 105 -15.67 16.23 12.39
C ILE A 105 -16.66 17.33 12.00
N GLU A 106 -16.16 18.33 11.29
CA GLU A 106 -16.95 19.49 10.83
C GLU A 106 -17.82 19.11 9.63
N ALA A 107 -17.32 18.29 8.70
CA ALA A 107 -18.03 17.89 7.48
C ALA A 107 -17.78 16.43 7.04
N VAL A 108 -18.83 15.80 6.49
CA VAL A 108 -18.76 14.53 5.76
C VAL A 108 -19.12 14.81 4.31
N VAL A 109 -18.19 14.51 3.40
CA VAL A 109 -18.28 14.87 1.98
C VAL A 109 -18.26 13.62 1.11
N ILE A 110 -19.32 13.39 0.35
CA ILE A 110 -19.49 12.21 -0.51
C ILE A 110 -18.91 12.50 -1.89
N ILE A 111 -17.87 11.78 -2.29
CA ILE A 111 -17.07 12.10 -3.48
C ILE A 111 -17.74 11.68 -4.78
N ASP A 112 -18.46 10.56 -4.78
CA ASP A 112 -18.93 9.84 -5.97
C ASP A 112 -20.45 9.87 -6.17
N SER A 113 -21.18 10.65 -5.37
CA SER A 113 -22.62 10.84 -5.52
C SER A 113 -23.00 12.26 -5.95
N ASN A 114 -24.16 12.36 -6.60
CA ASN A 114 -24.88 13.61 -6.87
C ASN A 114 -26.25 13.64 -6.18
N ARG A 115 -26.55 12.63 -5.34
CA ARG A 115 -27.80 12.54 -4.62
C ARG A 115 -27.67 13.29 -3.31
N GLU A 116 -28.72 14.02 -2.95
CA GLU A 116 -28.83 14.60 -1.62
C GLU A 116 -28.92 13.47 -0.59
N ILE A 117 -28.02 13.49 0.38
CA ILE A 117 -27.98 12.52 1.49
C ILE A 117 -28.05 13.33 2.77
N PHE A 118 -29.04 13.04 3.61
CA PHE A 118 -29.26 13.76 4.86
C PHE A 118 -28.01 13.72 5.75
N GLU A 119 -27.62 14.87 6.31
CA GLU A 119 -26.42 15.06 7.16
C GLU A 119 -25.05 14.85 6.49
N ALA A 120 -25.00 14.77 5.16
CA ALA A 120 -23.78 14.78 4.38
C ALA A 120 -23.89 15.76 3.19
N GLU A 121 -22.75 16.24 2.69
CA GLU A 121 -22.70 17.07 1.47
C GLU A 121 -22.07 16.25 0.34
N THR A 122 -22.54 16.38 -0.89
CA THR A 122 -21.79 15.88 -2.05
C THR A 122 -20.56 16.75 -2.29
N LEU A 123 -19.54 16.21 -2.94
CA LEU A 123 -18.35 16.97 -3.32
C LEU A 123 -18.70 18.23 -4.13
N LYS A 124 -19.71 18.15 -4.99
CA LYS A 124 -20.18 19.27 -5.80
C LYS A 124 -20.78 20.38 -4.93
N GLU A 125 -21.62 20.03 -3.95
CA GLU A 125 -22.24 20.99 -3.04
C GLU A 125 -21.19 21.67 -2.15
N PHE A 126 -20.29 20.87 -1.56
CA PHE A 126 -19.23 21.35 -0.70
C PHE A 126 -18.36 22.42 -1.38
N VAL A 127 -17.98 22.16 -2.64
CA VAL A 127 -17.21 23.10 -3.47
C VAL A 127 -18.05 24.30 -3.90
N SER A 128 -19.28 24.08 -4.36
CA SER A 128 -20.14 25.16 -4.89
C SER A 128 -20.51 26.17 -3.81
N LYS A 129 -20.71 25.71 -2.57
CA LYS A 129 -21.00 26.55 -1.39
C LYS A 129 -19.81 27.46 -1.04
N ALA A 130 -18.59 26.94 -1.10
CA ALA A 130 -17.39 27.73 -0.85
C ALA A 130 -17.12 28.76 -1.96
N LEU A 131 -17.15 28.31 -3.21
CA LEU A 131 -16.79 29.13 -4.37
C LEU A 131 -17.95 30.00 -4.89
N LYS A 132 -19.14 29.90 -4.30
CA LYS A 132 -20.36 30.62 -4.70
C LYS A 132 -20.68 30.43 -6.18
N GLY A 133 -20.53 29.19 -6.67
CA GLY A 133 -20.74 28.82 -8.08
C GLY A 133 -19.60 29.21 -9.04
N ASN A 134 -18.54 29.86 -8.56
CA ASN A 134 -17.33 30.09 -9.38
C ASN A 134 -16.46 28.84 -9.47
N TYR A 135 -15.51 28.86 -10.40
CA TYR A 135 -14.51 27.80 -10.57
C TYR A 135 -13.11 28.39 -10.70
N VAL A 136 -12.13 27.58 -10.33
CA VAL A 136 -10.71 27.87 -10.38
C VAL A 136 -10.15 27.41 -11.72
N LEU A 137 -9.43 28.30 -12.39
CA LEU A 137 -8.68 27.95 -13.60
C LEU A 137 -7.34 27.33 -13.19
N PRO A 138 -7.04 26.06 -13.54
CA PRO A 138 -5.83 25.38 -13.07
C PRO A 138 -4.53 26.13 -13.35
N TYR A 139 -4.42 26.80 -14.50
CA TYR A 139 -3.23 27.56 -14.87
C TYR A 139 -3.02 28.85 -14.05
N LYS A 140 -4.03 29.29 -13.28
CA LYS A 140 -3.93 30.39 -12.32
C LYS A 140 -3.81 29.91 -10.87
N PHE A 141 -4.01 28.61 -10.63
CA PHE A 141 -3.99 28.05 -9.29
C PHE A 141 -2.56 28.06 -8.74
N GLN A 142 -2.40 28.55 -7.51
CA GLN A 142 -1.13 28.51 -6.79
C GLN A 142 -1.22 27.43 -5.70
N PRO A 143 -0.47 26.31 -5.81
CA PRO A 143 -0.39 25.33 -4.73
C PRO A 143 0.34 25.94 -3.52
N PHE A 144 0.23 25.29 -2.37
CA PHE A 144 0.98 25.65 -1.19
C PHE A 144 2.49 25.66 -1.47
N ILE A 145 3.16 26.75 -1.10
CA ILE A 145 4.61 26.92 -1.20
C ILE A 145 5.15 27.06 0.22
N GLY A 146 5.85 26.03 0.70
CA GLY A 146 6.46 26.03 2.03
C GLY A 146 7.38 24.83 2.21
N ASP A 147 7.90 24.65 3.42
CA ASP A 147 8.79 23.53 3.72
C ASP A 147 8.02 22.19 3.71
N THR A 148 8.19 21.43 2.63
CA THR A 148 7.57 20.11 2.49
C THR A 148 8.21 19.05 3.37
N SER A 149 9.38 19.32 3.98
CA SER A 149 10.05 18.36 4.88
C SER A 149 9.44 18.31 6.29
N SER A 150 8.72 19.37 6.68
CA SER A 150 7.97 19.45 7.95
C SER A 150 6.46 19.19 7.79
N LEU A 151 5.97 19.04 6.56
CA LEU A 151 4.62 18.60 6.28
C LEU A 151 4.55 17.07 6.24
N GLY A 152 3.55 16.48 6.90
CA GLY A 152 3.17 15.07 6.71
C GLY A 152 2.53 14.83 5.34
N ALA A 153 3.25 15.12 4.25
CA ALA A 153 2.69 15.27 2.91
C ALA A 153 3.06 14.13 1.92
N PHE A 154 3.82 13.12 2.34
CA PHE A 154 4.42 12.06 1.49
C PHE A 154 5.59 12.53 0.60
N ILE A 155 6.78 11.97 0.82
CA ILE A 155 7.99 12.21 0.00
C ILE A 155 8.14 11.09 -1.04
N MET A 156 8.13 11.46 -2.32
CA MET A 156 8.21 10.55 -3.48
C MET A 156 9.63 10.06 -3.72
N CYS A 157 9.81 8.75 -3.96
CA CYS A 157 11.11 8.18 -4.31
C CYS A 157 11.33 8.00 -5.81
N SER A 158 12.35 8.73 -6.25
CA SER A 158 13.18 8.61 -7.46
C SER A 158 12.55 9.03 -8.80
N SER A 159 12.97 10.22 -9.23
CA SER A 159 13.17 10.69 -10.61
C SER A 159 14.20 9.86 -11.40
N ASP A 160 14.34 8.57 -11.08
CA ASP A 160 15.29 7.70 -11.75
C ASP A 160 14.78 7.35 -13.15
N ARG A 161 15.40 7.97 -14.16
CA ARG A 161 15.10 7.78 -15.58
C ARG A 161 15.15 6.31 -16.02
N ARG A 162 15.81 5.42 -15.27
CA ARG A 162 15.84 3.97 -15.57
C ARG A 162 14.47 3.29 -15.46
N TYR A 163 13.51 3.93 -14.79
CA TYR A 163 12.18 3.37 -14.51
C TYR A 163 11.03 4.19 -15.12
N GLN A 164 11.34 5.17 -15.96
CA GLN A 164 10.33 6.01 -16.61
C GLN A 164 9.85 5.37 -17.91
N ASP A 165 8.57 5.04 -17.96
CA ASP A 165 7.83 4.76 -19.17
C ASP A 165 6.57 5.62 -19.09
N GLU A 166 6.60 6.79 -19.72
CA GLU A 166 5.59 7.85 -19.63
C GLU A 166 4.27 7.44 -20.34
N ASP A 167 4.33 6.50 -21.29
CA ASP A 167 3.18 6.06 -22.09
C ASP A 167 2.53 4.76 -21.57
N GLY A 168 2.89 4.34 -20.36
CA GLY A 168 2.42 3.09 -19.79
C GLY A 168 0.99 3.12 -19.24
N VAL A 169 0.41 1.93 -19.11
CA VAL A 169 -0.89 1.71 -18.49
C VAL A 169 -0.71 0.97 -17.17
N THR A 170 -1.14 1.59 -16.07
CA THR A 170 -1.06 1.05 -14.72
C THR A 170 -2.40 0.44 -14.31
N LEU A 171 -2.38 -0.76 -13.72
CA LEU A 171 -3.56 -1.31 -13.07
C LEU A 171 -3.65 -0.85 -11.61
N GLY A 172 -4.64 -0.02 -11.30
CA GLY A 172 -5.02 0.42 -9.96
C GLY A 172 -5.82 -0.64 -9.21
N LEU A 173 -5.19 -1.78 -8.91
CA LEU A 173 -5.77 -2.89 -8.16
C LEU A 173 -5.46 -2.79 -6.66
N MET A 174 -4.25 -2.35 -6.31
CA MET A 174 -3.85 -2.23 -4.90
C MET A 174 -4.70 -1.16 -4.20
N PRO A 175 -5.08 -1.35 -2.92
CA PRO A 175 -5.94 -0.40 -2.23
C PRO A 175 -5.33 1.00 -2.18
N PHE A 176 -6.04 2.01 -2.68
CA PHE A 176 -5.56 3.40 -2.75
C PHE A 176 -5.41 4.05 -1.39
N PHE A 177 -6.08 3.54 -0.34
CA PHE A 177 -5.86 4.02 1.03
C PHE A 177 -4.58 3.47 1.66
N HIS A 178 -4.01 2.39 1.13
CA HIS A 178 -2.76 1.81 1.62
C HIS A 178 -1.56 2.45 0.90
N ALA A 179 -0.43 2.62 1.60
CA ALA A 179 0.76 3.29 1.08
C ALA A 179 1.20 2.76 -0.30
N TYR A 180 1.14 1.44 -0.50
CA TYR A 180 1.51 0.82 -1.78
C TYR A 180 0.62 1.30 -2.95
N GLY A 181 -0.71 1.21 -2.81
CA GLY A 181 -1.65 1.63 -3.85
C GLY A 181 -1.66 3.15 -4.05
N LEU A 182 -1.56 3.90 -2.95
CA LEU A 182 -1.52 5.36 -2.94
C LEU A 182 -0.32 5.90 -3.73
N ILE A 183 0.90 5.50 -3.35
CA ILE A 183 2.13 6.06 -3.91
C ILE A 183 2.34 5.59 -5.36
N VAL A 184 2.02 4.33 -5.69
CA VAL A 184 2.10 3.84 -7.09
C VAL A 184 1.15 4.62 -8.01
N SER A 185 -0.05 4.92 -7.52
CA SER A 185 -1.05 5.66 -8.30
C SER A 185 -0.69 7.14 -8.41
N LEU A 186 -0.19 7.79 -7.35
CA LEU A 186 0.35 9.15 -7.42
C LEU A 186 1.55 9.24 -8.39
N THR A 187 2.44 8.25 -8.34
CA THR A 187 3.55 8.13 -9.30
C THR A 187 3.03 8.01 -10.73
N SER A 188 1.98 7.22 -10.94
CA SER A 188 1.32 7.08 -12.24
C SER A 188 0.67 8.40 -12.71
N ILE A 189 0.09 9.19 -11.80
CA ILE A 189 -0.43 10.54 -12.07
C ILE A 189 0.70 11.49 -12.51
N ILE A 190 1.82 11.51 -11.79
CA ILE A 190 2.98 12.36 -12.10
C ILE A 190 3.54 12.02 -13.48
N TYR A 191 3.64 10.74 -13.80
CA TYR A 191 4.11 10.26 -15.11
C TYR A 191 3.01 10.20 -16.18
N LYS A 192 1.82 10.76 -15.91
CA LYS A 192 0.70 10.86 -16.88
C LYS A 192 0.23 9.52 -17.46
N ARG A 193 0.48 8.42 -16.74
CA ARG A 193 0.12 7.05 -17.15
C ARG A 193 -1.38 6.85 -17.13
N LYS A 194 -1.91 6.04 -18.05
CA LYS A 194 -3.33 5.65 -17.97
C LYS A 194 -3.52 4.71 -16.77
N ILE A 195 -4.38 5.07 -15.82
CA ILE A 195 -4.73 4.19 -14.69
C ILE A 195 -6.07 3.51 -14.97
N ILE A 196 -6.07 2.18 -14.94
CA ILE A 196 -7.27 1.34 -15.00
C ILE A 196 -7.62 0.93 -13.58
N VAL A 197 -8.78 1.36 -13.09
CA VAL A 197 -9.19 1.20 -11.69
C VAL A 197 -10.02 -0.08 -11.55
N LEU A 198 -9.55 -1.00 -10.68
CA LEU A 198 -10.34 -2.12 -10.18
C LEU A 198 -10.72 -1.81 -8.73
N ARG A 199 -12.03 -1.77 -8.44
CA ARG A 199 -12.59 -1.58 -7.09
C ARG A 199 -12.23 -2.74 -6.16
N GLU A 200 -12.38 -3.96 -6.69
CA GLU A 200 -12.11 -5.23 -6.04
C GLU A 200 -11.53 -6.21 -7.04
N PHE A 201 -10.93 -7.29 -6.54
CA PHE A 201 -10.40 -8.35 -7.39
C PHE A 201 -11.54 -9.30 -7.80
N GLU A 202 -11.89 -9.27 -9.08
CA GLU A 202 -12.74 -10.26 -9.74
C GLU A 202 -11.93 -10.81 -10.92
N GLU A 203 -11.70 -12.12 -10.95
CA GLU A 203 -10.77 -12.77 -11.88
C GLU A 203 -11.05 -12.40 -13.34
N ASP A 204 -12.26 -12.66 -13.84
CA ASP A 204 -12.63 -12.40 -15.24
C ASP A 204 -12.42 -10.94 -15.64
N ARG A 205 -12.81 -9.99 -14.78
CA ARG A 205 -12.60 -8.56 -15.04
C ARG A 205 -11.14 -8.18 -15.00
N PHE A 206 -10.38 -8.74 -14.08
CA PHE A 206 -8.94 -8.51 -13.97
C PHE A 206 -8.23 -8.97 -15.25
N LEU A 207 -8.52 -10.19 -15.72
CA LEU A 207 -7.96 -10.75 -16.96
C LEU A 207 -8.35 -9.89 -18.17
N LYS A 208 -9.64 -9.54 -18.27
CA LYS A 208 -10.17 -8.68 -19.33
C LYS A 208 -9.54 -7.30 -19.32
N ALA A 209 -9.35 -6.69 -18.15
CA ALA A 209 -8.71 -5.38 -18.01
C ALA A 209 -7.25 -5.41 -18.48
N ILE A 210 -6.49 -6.47 -18.15
CA ILE A 210 -5.13 -6.66 -18.64
C ILE A 210 -5.11 -6.68 -20.18
N GLN A 211 -6.01 -7.47 -20.77
CA GLN A 211 -6.11 -7.65 -22.21
C GLN A 211 -6.55 -6.37 -22.92
N ASP A 212 -7.71 -5.82 -22.56
CA ASP A 212 -8.39 -4.75 -23.29
C ASP A 212 -7.66 -3.41 -23.16
N HIS A 213 -6.95 -3.19 -22.05
CA HIS A 213 -6.23 -1.95 -21.80
C HIS A 213 -4.71 -2.06 -21.95
N LYS A 214 -4.17 -3.24 -22.29
CA LYS A 214 -2.73 -3.47 -22.51
C LYS A 214 -1.88 -2.99 -21.33
N ILE A 215 -2.21 -3.48 -20.14
CA ILE A 215 -1.54 -3.09 -18.90
C ILE A 215 -0.03 -3.32 -19.02
N SER A 216 0.77 -2.27 -18.79
CA SER A 216 2.25 -2.32 -18.85
C SER A 216 2.92 -2.30 -17.47
N LEU A 217 2.18 -1.91 -16.42
CA LEU A 217 2.61 -2.00 -15.03
C LEU A 217 1.53 -2.66 -14.18
N LEU A 218 1.87 -3.83 -13.64
CA LEU A 218 1.02 -4.61 -12.76
C LEU A 218 1.69 -4.71 -11.38
N SER A 219 1.05 -4.15 -10.37
CA SER A 219 1.44 -4.26 -8.96
C SER A 219 0.60 -5.33 -8.29
N LEU A 220 1.25 -6.30 -7.63
CA LEU A 220 0.59 -7.45 -7.02
C LEU A 220 1.04 -7.59 -5.56
N ALA A 221 0.10 -7.96 -4.70
CA ALA A 221 0.41 -8.51 -3.38
C ALA A 221 0.82 -9.99 -3.51
N PRO A 222 1.59 -10.55 -2.56
CA PRO A 222 2.04 -11.95 -2.61
C PRO A 222 0.92 -12.98 -2.84
N PRO A 223 -0.27 -12.90 -2.20
CA PRO A 223 -1.33 -13.88 -2.45
C PRO A 223 -1.79 -13.94 -3.91
N LEU A 224 -1.88 -12.77 -4.56
CA LEU A 224 -2.21 -12.70 -5.98
C LEU A 224 -1.07 -13.24 -6.84
N ALA A 225 0.19 -12.96 -6.50
CA ALA A 225 1.32 -13.53 -7.21
C ALA A 225 1.36 -15.07 -7.12
N ILE A 226 1.01 -15.65 -5.96
CA ILE A 226 0.89 -17.10 -5.75
C ILE A 226 -0.28 -17.66 -6.56
N PHE A 227 -1.44 -16.98 -6.54
CA PHE A 227 -2.60 -17.32 -7.37
C PHE A 227 -2.19 -17.41 -8.85
N PHE A 228 -1.43 -16.44 -9.36
CA PHE A 228 -0.90 -16.48 -10.73
C PHE A 228 0.16 -17.56 -10.96
N GLY A 229 0.83 -18.05 -9.92
CA GLY A 229 1.82 -19.12 -10.02
C GLY A 229 1.23 -20.52 -10.22
N LYS A 230 -0.03 -20.72 -9.85
CA LYS A 230 -0.66 -22.06 -9.75
C LYS A 230 -1.82 -22.31 -10.72
N ASP A 231 -2.40 -21.28 -11.33
CA ASP A 231 -3.59 -21.42 -12.17
C ASP A 231 -3.24 -21.76 -13.67
N PRO A 232 -3.79 -22.85 -14.25
CA PRO A 232 -3.61 -23.20 -15.66
C PRO A 232 -4.16 -22.16 -16.66
N GLU A 233 -5.20 -21.40 -16.33
CA GLU A 233 -5.69 -20.29 -17.16
C GLU A 233 -4.80 -19.04 -17.03
N VAL A 234 -3.98 -18.95 -15.98
CA VAL A 234 -2.88 -17.97 -15.88
C VAL A 234 -1.62 -18.45 -16.62
N ILE A 235 -1.40 -19.76 -16.75
CA ILE A 235 -0.50 -20.28 -17.78
C ILE A 235 -1.01 -19.86 -19.16
N LYS A 236 -2.33 -19.73 -19.35
CA LYS A 236 -2.94 -19.04 -20.49
C LYS A 236 -2.77 -17.53 -20.48
N LEU A 237 -2.74 -16.78 -19.39
CA LEU A 237 -2.26 -15.38 -19.40
C LEU A 237 -0.80 -15.31 -19.86
N ARG A 238 0.07 -16.19 -19.37
CA ARG A 238 1.44 -16.34 -19.88
C ARG A 238 1.40 -16.68 -21.37
N PHE A 239 0.53 -17.59 -21.82
CA PHE A 239 0.37 -17.96 -23.23
C PHE A 239 -0.30 -16.87 -24.08
N ILE A 240 -1.24 -16.08 -23.58
CA ILE A 240 -2.00 -15.00 -24.25
C ILE A 240 -1.13 -13.73 -24.32
N LEU A 241 -0.40 -13.43 -23.24
CA LEU A 241 0.71 -12.46 -23.26
C LEU A 241 1.83 -12.92 -24.21
N PHE A 242 2.09 -14.23 -24.34
CA PHE A 242 3.05 -14.78 -25.31
C PHE A 242 2.52 -14.83 -26.76
N THR A 243 1.24 -15.08 -27.02
CA THR A 243 0.72 -15.35 -28.37
C THR A 243 0.31 -14.10 -29.13
N PHE A 244 -0.06 -12.99 -28.48
CA PHE A 244 -0.63 -11.83 -29.20
C PHE A 244 0.20 -10.55 -29.21
N SER A 245 1.38 -10.53 -28.59
CA SER A 245 2.49 -9.64 -28.97
C SER A 245 3.74 -10.02 -28.21
N ARG A 246 4.85 -10.36 -28.90
CA ARG A 246 6.27 -10.17 -28.51
C ARG A 246 6.68 -10.00 -27.01
N LEU A 247 6.02 -10.60 -26.01
CA LEU A 247 6.39 -10.49 -24.60
C LEU A 247 7.32 -11.64 -24.22
N LYS A 248 8.45 -11.75 -24.93
CA LYS A 248 9.60 -12.57 -24.51
C LYS A 248 10.30 -12.01 -23.25
N ASN A 249 9.77 -10.97 -22.61
CA ASN A 249 10.45 -10.14 -21.60
C ASN A 249 9.53 -9.74 -20.42
N VAL A 250 8.77 -10.66 -19.82
CA VAL A 250 8.10 -10.40 -18.53
C VAL A 250 9.15 -10.47 -17.43
N SER A 251 9.45 -9.32 -16.80
CA SER A 251 10.38 -9.20 -15.67
C SER A 251 9.56 -9.06 -14.40
N ILE A 252 9.56 -10.10 -13.56
CA ILE A 252 9.05 -10.01 -12.19
C ILE A 252 10.07 -9.21 -11.37
N ARG A 253 9.60 -8.18 -10.69
CA ARG A 253 10.43 -7.35 -9.83
C ARG A 253 9.86 -7.37 -8.43
N GLN A 254 10.71 -7.71 -7.48
CA GLN A 254 10.39 -7.60 -6.07
C GLN A 254 10.90 -6.25 -5.55
N GLY A 255 10.21 -5.75 -4.54
CA GLY A 255 10.66 -4.64 -3.72
C GLY A 255 10.15 -4.87 -2.31
N TYR A 256 10.93 -4.44 -1.33
CA TYR A 256 10.55 -4.52 0.08
C TYR A 256 10.47 -3.12 0.67
N GLY A 257 9.47 -2.91 1.54
CA GLY A 257 9.09 -1.62 2.08
C GLY A 257 8.12 -1.74 3.24
N LEU A 258 7.96 -0.63 3.95
CA LEU A 258 7.07 -0.50 5.11
C LEU A 258 6.34 0.83 5.02
N THR A 259 5.20 0.95 5.71
CA THR A 259 4.46 2.21 5.82
C THR A 259 5.33 3.31 6.43
N GLU A 260 6.11 2.96 7.45
CA GLU A 260 7.07 3.81 8.18
C GLU A 260 8.25 4.26 7.30
N ALA A 261 8.40 3.67 6.12
CA ALA A 261 9.39 4.05 5.12
C ALA A 261 8.74 4.56 3.82
N THR A 262 7.47 4.99 3.88
CA THR A 262 6.65 5.52 2.78
C THR A 262 6.29 4.50 1.68
N LEU A 263 7.27 3.74 1.17
CA LEU A 263 7.10 2.73 0.14
C LEU A 263 8.28 1.73 0.21
N ALA A 264 8.78 1.31 -0.95
CA ALA A 264 9.84 0.33 -1.12
C ALA A 264 11.21 1.00 -0.92
N VAL A 265 11.92 0.53 0.11
CA VAL A 265 13.31 0.91 0.44
C VAL A 265 14.34 0.03 -0.26
N THR A 266 13.90 -1.09 -0.85
CA THR A 266 14.69 -1.90 -1.78
C THR A 266 13.91 -2.13 -3.06
N LYS A 267 14.61 -2.20 -4.19
CA LYS A 267 14.02 -2.39 -5.52
C LYS A 267 14.88 -3.30 -6.37
N MET A 268 14.26 -4.26 -7.06
CA MET A 268 14.93 -5.07 -8.07
C MET A 268 15.11 -4.28 -9.37
N ASP A 269 16.34 -4.20 -9.86
CA ASP A 269 16.65 -3.60 -11.16
C ASP A 269 16.30 -4.57 -12.31
N LYS A 270 15.95 -4.00 -13.46
CA LYS A 270 15.54 -4.75 -14.65
C LYS A 270 16.67 -5.62 -15.22
N MET A 271 17.92 -5.15 -15.12
CA MET A 271 19.07 -5.78 -15.78
C MET A 271 19.84 -6.73 -14.86
N SER A 272 19.58 -6.69 -13.56
CA SER A 272 20.34 -7.42 -12.54
C SER A 272 19.42 -8.19 -11.59
N ALA A 273 18.39 -8.82 -12.15
CA ALA A 273 17.44 -9.61 -11.37
C ALA A 273 18.11 -10.81 -10.70
N ARG A 274 17.95 -10.93 -9.38
CA ARG A 274 18.47 -12.05 -8.59
C ARG A 274 17.30 -12.79 -7.91
N PRO A 275 17.03 -14.06 -8.26
CA PRO A 275 15.95 -14.82 -7.65
C PRO A 275 16.06 -14.86 -6.11
N GLY A 276 14.92 -14.72 -5.42
CA GLY A 276 14.85 -14.72 -3.95
C GLY A 276 15.27 -13.41 -3.27
N SER A 277 15.92 -12.48 -3.98
CA SER A 277 16.28 -11.18 -3.42
C SER A 277 15.13 -10.16 -3.58
N SER A 278 15.01 -9.27 -2.59
CA SER A 278 14.15 -8.07 -2.67
C SER A 278 14.80 -6.90 -3.44
N GLY A 279 15.97 -7.12 -4.03
CA GLY A 279 16.70 -6.14 -4.82
C GLY A 279 17.76 -5.39 -4.02
N LYS A 280 18.17 -4.22 -4.51
CA LYS A 280 19.17 -3.36 -3.87
C LYS A 280 18.50 -2.17 -3.18
N VAL A 281 19.22 -1.56 -2.24
CA VAL A 281 18.77 -0.36 -1.53
C VAL A 281 18.40 0.75 -2.53
N ALA A 282 17.24 1.36 -2.34
CA ALA A 282 16.73 2.42 -3.20
C ALA A 282 17.65 3.66 -3.15
N PRO A 283 17.71 4.48 -4.22
CA PRO A 283 18.48 5.71 -4.21
C PRO A 283 18.15 6.59 -3.00
N TYR A 284 19.19 7.24 -2.45
CA TYR A 284 19.12 8.11 -1.26
C TYR A 284 18.75 7.41 0.06
N MET A 285 18.63 6.08 0.07
CA MET A 285 18.48 5.29 1.28
C MET A 285 19.79 4.57 1.63
N SER A 286 19.93 4.26 2.91
CA SER A 286 20.96 3.39 3.45
C SER A 286 20.30 2.21 4.17
N CYS A 287 20.95 1.05 4.12
CA CYS A 287 20.55 -0.15 4.84
C CYS A 287 21.73 -0.67 5.67
N LYS A 288 21.46 -1.17 6.88
CA LYS A 288 22.39 -1.99 7.65
C LYS A 288 21.63 -3.19 8.21
N VAL A 289 22.34 -4.29 8.42
CA VAL A 289 21.85 -5.43 9.20
C VAL A 289 22.40 -5.29 10.61
N ARG A 290 21.55 -5.40 11.62
CA ARG A 290 21.89 -5.22 13.03
C ARG A 290 21.61 -6.52 13.78
N ASP A 291 22.54 -6.95 14.62
CA ASP A 291 22.27 -8.00 15.60
C ASP A 291 21.21 -7.49 16.59
N PRO A 292 20.05 -8.16 16.72
CA PRO A 292 18.96 -7.68 17.57
C PRO A 292 19.35 -7.61 19.05
N GLU A 293 20.21 -8.52 19.52
CA GLU A 293 20.65 -8.64 20.92
C GLU A 293 21.77 -7.65 21.24
N THR A 294 22.85 -7.66 20.44
CA THR A 294 24.05 -6.86 20.74
C THR A 294 23.99 -5.45 20.16
N GLY A 295 23.14 -5.23 19.16
CA GLY A 295 23.02 -3.99 18.42
C GLY A 295 24.17 -3.66 17.48
N LYS A 296 25.13 -4.58 17.30
CA LYS A 296 26.26 -4.41 16.38
C LYS A 296 25.80 -4.56 14.93
N SER A 297 26.48 -3.87 14.03
CA SER A 297 26.25 -4.04 12.59
C SER A 297 26.89 -5.34 12.12
N LEU A 298 26.20 -6.06 11.24
CA LEU A 298 26.63 -7.33 10.68
C LEU A 298 27.15 -7.16 9.24
N GLY A 299 28.07 -8.03 8.86
CA GLY A 299 28.64 -8.11 7.52
C GLY A 299 27.72 -8.82 6.52
N PRO A 300 28.19 -9.00 5.26
CA PRO A 300 27.41 -9.68 4.24
C PRO A 300 27.15 -11.15 4.62
N ASN A 301 25.99 -11.66 4.21
CA ASN A 301 25.49 -13.02 4.44
C ASN A 301 25.29 -13.39 5.93
N GLN A 302 25.23 -12.40 6.81
CA GLN A 302 24.90 -12.58 8.22
C GLN A 302 23.47 -12.12 8.46
N VAL A 303 22.65 -12.98 9.05
CA VAL A 303 21.24 -12.69 9.34
C VAL A 303 21.13 -11.83 10.60
N GLY A 304 20.34 -10.77 10.51
CA GLY A 304 19.98 -9.90 11.63
C GLY A 304 18.81 -9.00 11.27
N GLU A 305 18.46 -8.07 12.16
CA GLU A 305 17.39 -7.10 11.96
C GLU A 305 17.80 -6.09 10.88
N LEU A 306 16.97 -5.94 9.85
CA LEU A 306 17.16 -4.91 8.84
C LEU A 306 16.84 -3.53 9.41
N CYS A 307 17.73 -2.57 9.20
CA CYS A 307 17.53 -1.19 9.59
C CYS A 307 17.75 -0.25 8.40
N PHE A 308 16.90 0.76 8.25
CA PHE A 308 16.97 1.72 7.14
C PHE A 308 17.07 3.16 7.63
N LYS A 309 17.74 4.00 6.83
CA LYS A 309 17.87 5.44 7.08
C LYS A 309 17.83 6.20 5.76
N GLY A 310 17.13 7.32 5.71
CA GLY A 310 17.03 8.16 4.51
C GLY A 310 15.78 9.04 4.50
N PRO A 311 15.53 9.78 3.41
CA PRO A 311 14.51 10.83 3.35
C PRO A 311 13.07 10.31 3.25
N MET A 312 12.87 9.00 3.04
CA MET A 312 11.55 8.38 3.00
C MET A 312 11.07 7.88 4.35
N ILE A 313 11.94 7.88 5.37
CA ILE A 313 11.60 7.40 6.69
C ILE A 313 10.63 8.38 7.34
N MET A 314 9.57 7.85 7.97
CA MET A 314 8.54 8.64 8.63
C MET A 314 9.13 9.61 9.66
N MET A 315 8.42 10.70 9.92
CA MET A 315 8.74 11.60 11.02
C MET A 315 8.54 10.93 12.40
N GLY A 316 7.60 9.99 12.48
CA GLY A 316 7.23 9.28 13.69
C GLY A 316 5.73 8.96 13.71
N TYR A 317 5.28 8.27 14.76
CA TYR A 317 3.87 8.02 14.98
C TYR A 317 3.19 9.25 15.60
N TYR A 318 2.05 9.63 15.04
CA TYR A 318 1.29 10.80 15.47
C TYR A 318 0.89 10.68 16.95
N ASN A 319 1.26 11.68 17.76
CA ASN A 319 1.03 11.72 19.21
C ASN A 319 1.49 10.46 19.98
N ASN A 320 2.49 9.73 19.48
CA ASN A 320 3.00 8.53 20.12
C ASN A 320 4.54 8.50 20.11
N GLU A 321 5.15 9.37 20.93
CA GLU A 321 6.60 9.47 21.04
C GLU A 321 7.26 8.18 21.54
N LYS A 322 6.57 7.42 22.40
CA LYS A 322 7.09 6.15 22.94
C LYS A 322 7.30 5.15 21.80
N ALA A 323 6.25 4.87 21.02
CA ALA A 323 6.35 3.96 19.88
C ALA A 323 7.34 4.48 18.83
N THR A 324 7.42 5.81 18.67
CA THR A 324 8.39 6.44 17.78
C THR A 324 9.81 6.12 18.24
N ARG A 325 10.19 6.48 19.47
CA ARG A 325 11.53 6.17 20.02
C ARG A 325 11.85 4.68 19.99
N GLU A 326 10.88 3.82 20.27
CA GLU A 326 11.04 2.37 20.23
C GLU A 326 11.27 1.82 18.81
N SER A 327 10.86 2.54 17.76
CA SER A 327 11.05 2.14 16.36
C SER A 327 12.39 2.56 15.78
N PHE A 328 13.14 3.43 16.47
CA PHE A 328 14.45 3.88 16.03
C PHE A 328 15.58 3.37 16.92
N THR A 329 16.75 3.18 16.34
CA THR A 329 17.99 3.09 17.11
C THR A 329 18.40 4.48 17.61
N SER A 330 19.26 4.55 18.62
CA SER A 330 19.77 5.82 19.15
C SER A 330 20.53 6.66 18.12
N ASP A 331 21.11 6.04 17.09
CA ASP A 331 21.77 6.69 15.95
C ASP A 331 20.82 6.99 14.76
N GLY A 332 19.51 6.84 14.97
CA GLY A 332 18.46 7.30 14.05
C GLY A 332 18.22 6.39 12.84
N TRP A 333 18.37 5.07 13.00
CA TRP A 333 17.95 4.10 12.00
C TRP A 333 16.58 3.53 12.35
N LEU A 334 15.68 3.45 11.38
CA LEU A 334 14.40 2.76 11.53
C LEU A 334 14.67 1.26 11.64
N LYS A 335 14.24 0.66 12.75
CA LYS A 335 14.20 -0.79 12.96
C LYS A 335 12.96 -1.35 12.28
N THR A 336 13.15 -2.25 11.34
CA THR A 336 12.01 -2.83 10.59
C THR A 336 11.24 -3.86 11.39
N GLY A 337 11.90 -4.52 12.35
CA GLY A 337 11.38 -5.73 12.98
C GLY A 337 11.41 -6.95 12.06
N ASP A 338 12.07 -6.87 10.90
CA ASP A 338 12.24 -7.97 9.95
C ASP A 338 13.69 -8.46 9.96
N LEU A 339 13.88 -9.77 9.97
CA LEU A 339 15.17 -10.41 9.79
C LEU A 339 15.53 -10.51 8.31
N GLY A 340 16.79 -10.26 8.01
CA GLY A 340 17.32 -10.36 6.67
C GLY A 340 18.83 -10.29 6.65
N TYR A 341 19.38 -10.34 5.44
CA TYR A 341 20.80 -10.17 5.18
C TYR A 341 21.02 -9.50 3.82
N TYR A 342 22.24 -9.08 3.54
CA TYR A 342 22.66 -8.67 2.20
C TYR A 342 23.86 -9.50 1.74
N ASP A 343 23.97 -9.78 0.45
CA ASP A 343 25.13 -10.49 -0.10
C ASP A 343 26.30 -9.54 -0.42
N ASN A 344 27.42 -10.12 -0.89
CA ASN A 344 28.63 -9.35 -1.23
C ASN A 344 28.43 -8.35 -2.38
N GLU A 345 27.32 -8.45 -3.13
CA GLU A 345 26.97 -7.51 -4.20
C GLU A 345 25.93 -6.48 -3.77
N GLY A 346 25.49 -6.52 -2.51
CA GLY A 346 24.52 -5.60 -1.91
C GLY A 346 23.06 -5.90 -2.24
N PHE A 347 22.75 -7.12 -2.69
CA PHE A 347 21.36 -7.57 -2.79
C PHE A 347 20.84 -7.95 -1.43
N VAL A 348 19.62 -7.51 -1.11
CA VAL A 348 18.97 -7.72 0.19
C VAL A 348 18.00 -8.91 0.09
N TYR A 349 17.98 -9.72 1.14
CA TYR A 349 17.10 -10.89 1.28
C TYR A 349 16.34 -10.76 2.60
N ILE A 350 15.02 -10.97 2.52
CA ILE A 350 14.14 -10.96 3.68
C ILE A 350 13.96 -12.42 4.09
N VAL A 351 14.20 -12.71 5.36
CA VAL A 351 14.05 -14.06 5.93
C VAL A 351 12.63 -14.19 6.49
N ASP A 352 12.30 -13.40 7.51
CA ASP A 352 10.98 -13.39 8.14
C ASP A 352 10.81 -12.18 9.08
N ARG A 353 9.64 -12.01 9.70
CA ARG A 353 9.45 -11.04 10.78
C ARG A 353 10.03 -11.55 12.09
N LEU A 354 10.80 -10.72 12.78
CA LEU A 354 11.42 -11.04 14.08
C LEU A 354 10.40 -11.50 15.12
N LYS A 355 9.19 -10.93 15.11
CA LYS A 355 8.11 -11.28 16.05
C LYS A 355 7.31 -12.52 15.63
N GLU A 356 7.41 -12.95 14.38
CA GLU A 356 6.66 -14.10 13.84
C GLU A 356 7.51 -15.37 13.83
N LEU A 357 8.82 -15.29 14.16
CA LEU A 357 9.67 -16.45 14.35
C LEU A 357 9.14 -17.37 15.45
N ILE A 358 8.95 -18.63 15.08
CA ILE A 358 8.50 -19.68 15.97
C ILE A 358 9.66 -20.10 16.84
N LYS A 359 9.50 -19.95 18.15
CA LYS A 359 10.51 -20.29 19.16
C LYS A 359 10.41 -21.76 19.54
N TYR A 360 10.94 -22.62 18.67
CA TYR A 360 11.01 -24.06 18.93
C TYR A 360 12.30 -24.41 19.68
N LYS A 361 12.20 -24.62 20.98
CA LYS A 361 13.32 -24.87 21.90
C LYS A 361 14.34 -23.72 21.81
N GLY A 362 15.59 -24.04 21.45
CA GLY A 362 16.64 -23.04 21.23
C GLY A 362 16.70 -22.48 19.80
N PHE A 363 15.78 -22.90 18.92
CA PHE A 363 15.77 -22.51 17.51
C PHE A 363 14.70 -21.44 17.25
N GLN A 364 15.01 -20.55 16.32
CA GLN A 364 14.05 -19.62 15.74
C GLN A 364 13.74 -20.11 14.33
N VAL A 365 12.50 -20.57 14.12
CA VAL A 365 12.04 -21.12 12.85
C VAL A 365 11.20 -20.06 12.15
N ALA A 366 11.53 -19.76 10.89
CA ALA A 366 10.78 -18.82 10.06
C ALA A 366 9.52 -19.47 9.48
N PRO A 367 8.29 -19.00 9.83
CA PRO A 367 7.07 -19.42 9.13
C PRO A 367 7.17 -19.39 7.61
N ALA A 368 7.77 -18.34 7.05
CA ALA A 368 7.86 -18.15 5.60
C ALA A 368 8.64 -19.28 4.89
N GLU A 369 9.64 -19.87 5.54
CA GLU A 369 10.37 -21.03 5.00
C GLU A 369 9.48 -22.27 4.95
N LEU A 370 8.69 -22.52 6.00
CA LEU A 370 7.74 -23.63 6.06
C LEU A 370 6.60 -23.43 5.06
N GLU A 371 6.08 -22.21 4.93
CA GLU A 371 5.09 -21.83 3.93
C GLU A 371 5.62 -22.06 2.51
N ALA A 372 6.85 -21.65 2.21
CA ALA A 372 7.49 -21.87 0.91
C ALA A 372 7.64 -23.36 0.56
N ILE A 373 7.85 -24.23 1.55
CA ILE A 373 7.87 -25.68 1.34
C ILE A 373 6.45 -26.20 1.08
N LEU A 374 5.50 -25.83 1.96
CA LEU A 374 4.13 -26.35 1.93
C LEU A 374 3.35 -25.88 0.70
N VAL A 375 3.55 -24.64 0.26
CA VAL A 375 2.88 -24.06 -0.91
C VAL A 375 3.25 -24.78 -2.21
N ASN A 376 4.40 -25.47 -2.27
CA ASN A 376 4.83 -26.27 -3.41
C ASN A 376 4.20 -27.67 -3.45
N HIS A 377 3.48 -28.09 -2.40
CA HIS A 377 2.82 -29.38 -2.39
C HIS A 377 1.57 -29.38 -3.31
N PRO A 378 1.39 -30.35 -4.23
CA PRO A 378 0.32 -30.32 -5.26
C PRO A 378 -1.13 -30.24 -4.73
N LYS A 379 -1.33 -30.58 -3.46
CA LYS A 379 -2.66 -30.55 -2.80
C LYS A 379 -2.95 -29.23 -2.07
N VAL A 380 -1.98 -28.34 -1.95
CA VAL A 380 -2.05 -27.10 -1.17
C VAL A 380 -2.29 -25.93 -2.10
N ARG A 381 -3.45 -25.29 -1.98
CA ARG A 381 -3.79 -24.04 -2.68
C ARG A 381 -3.09 -22.87 -2.01
N ASP A 382 -3.25 -22.74 -0.70
CA ASP A 382 -2.69 -21.66 0.11
C ASP A 382 -2.31 -22.17 1.51
N VAL A 383 -1.41 -21.49 2.20
CA VAL A 383 -0.92 -21.88 3.52
C VAL A 383 -0.53 -20.68 4.36
N GLY A 384 -0.81 -20.75 5.67
CA GLY A 384 -0.23 -19.86 6.67
C GLY A 384 0.33 -20.68 7.83
N VAL A 385 1.50 -20.31 8.33
CA VAL A 385 2.18 -21.00 9.43
C VAL A 385 2.31 -20.07 10.64
N VAL A 386 2.03 -20.60 11.84
CA VAL A 386 2.12 -19.87 13.10
C VAL A 386 2.75 -20.73 14.20
N GLY A 387 3.23 -20.10 15.27
CA GLY A 387 3.64 -20.80 16.48
C GLY A 387 2.44 -21.19 17.35
N LEU A 388 2.31 -22.47 17.68
CA LEU A 388 1.38 -22.97 18.68
C LEU A 388 2.12 -23.13 20.02
N PRO A 389 1.69 -22.48 21.11
CA PRO A 389 2.33 -22.64 22.41
C PRO A 389 2.42 -24.12 22.84
N ASP A 390 3.58 -24.54 23.34
CA ASP A 390 3.87 -25.90 23.80
C ASP A 390 4.73 -25.87 25.07
N ASP A 391 4.29 -26.58 26.12
CA ASP A 391 4.93 -26.53 27.45
C ASP A 391 6.38 -27.03 27.45
N LEU A 392 6.75 -27.92 26.51
CA LEU A 392 8.08 -28.52 26.45
C LEU A 392 9.01 -27.81 25.46
N SER A 393 8.44 -27.30 24.36
CA SER A 393 9.20 -26.79 23.22
C SER A 393 9.12 -25.27 23.08
N GLY A 394 8.39 -24.58 23.95
CA GLY A 394 8.06 -23.16 23.79
C GLY A 394 6.95 -22.98 22.77
N GLU A 395 7.25 -23.19 21.49
CA GLU A 395 6.28 -23.13 20.40
C GLU A 395 6.52 -24.26 19.39
N LEU A 396 5.44 -24.87 18.89
CA LEU A 396 5.44 -25.82 17.78
C LEU A 396 4.93 -25.14 16.49
N PRO A 397 5.56 -25.35 15.32
CA PRO A 397 4.99 -24.88 14.07
C PRO A 397 3.63 -25.53 13.77
N LEU A 398 2.63 -24.70 13.50
CA LEU A 398 1.28 -25.10 13.10
C LEU A 398 0.95 -24.48 11.75
N ALA A 399 0.57 -25.30 10.77
CA ALA A 399 0.16 -24.85 9.45
C ALA A 399 -1.36 -24.92 9.26
N PHE A 400 -1.97 -23.80 8.86
CA PHE A 400 -3.32 -23.76 8.33
C PHE A 400 -3.26 -23.91 6.81
N VAL A 401 -3.87 -24.96 6.28
CA VAL A 401 -3.76 -25.33 4.87
C VAL A 401 -5.10 -25.19 4.17
N VAL A 402 -5.13 -24.42 3.09
CA VAL A 402 -6.24 -24.38 2.15
C VAL A 402 -5.95 -25.37 1.03
N LYS A 403 -6.79 -26.40 0.91
CA LYS A 403 -6.66 -27.41 -0.14
C LYS A 403 -7.28 -26.95 -1.47
N HIS A 404 -6.85 -27.56 -2.58
CA HIS A 404 -7.57 -27.44 -3.85
C HIS A 404 -8.98 -28.08 -3.75
N GLU A 405 -9.93 -27.56 -4.52
CA GLU A 405 -11.28 -28.12 -4.61
C GLU A 405 -11.23 -29.58 -5.09
N GLY A 406 -12.08 -30.44 -4.52
CA GLY A 406 -12.13 -31.86 -4.85
C GLY A 406 -10.99 -32.72 -4.28
N VAL A 407 -10.02 -32.14 -3.56
CA VAL A 407 -8.91 -32.89 -2.97
C VAL A 407 -9.22 -33.32 -1.54
N ASN A 408 -8.96 -34.60 -1.23
CA ASN A 408 -8.94 -35.11 0.14
C ASN A 408 -7.50 -35.14 0.67
N VAL A 409 -7.32 -34.47 1.82
CA VAL A 409 -6.10 -34.52 2.62
C VAL A 409 -6.53 -35.05 3.98
N THR A 410 -5.94 -36.15 4.43
CA THR A 410 -6.13 -36.64 5.79
C THR A 410 -5.24 -35.83 6.72
N GLU A 411 -5.84 -35.20 7.72
CA GLU A 411 -5.11 -34.63 8.85
C GLU A 411 -4.37 -35.77 9.56
N LYS A 412 -3.06 -35.83 9.39
CA LYS A 412 -2.21 -36.74 10.17
C LYS A 412 -1.38 -35.85 11.08
N ARG A 413 -1.65 -35.92 12.38
CA ARG A 413 -0.86 -35.23 13.40
C ARG A 413 0.54 -35.87 13.39
N THR A 414 1.45 -35.36 12.57
CA THR A 414 2.83 -35.84 12.49
C THR A 414 3.67 -35.10 13.53
N SER A 415 3.76 -35.68 14.72
CA SER A 415 4.81 -35.38 15.67
C SER A 415 6.14 -35.95 15.14
N GLY A 416 6.84 -35.20 14.31
CA GLY A 416 8.19 -35.56 13.86
C GLY A 416 8.47 -35.26 12.40
N LEU A 417 8.87 -34.02 12.10
CA LEU A 417 9.57 -33.64 10.88
C LEU A 417 10.42 -32.39 11.18
N CYS A 418 11.30 -32.52 12.17
CA CYS A 418 12.51 -31.72 12.31
C CYS A 418 13.61 -32.69 12.73
N CYS A 419 14.42 -33.13 11.76
CA CYS A 419 15.75 -33.68 12.01
C CYS A 419 16.76 -32.67 11.48
#